data_AF-A0A3P5WT28-F1
#
_entry.id   AF-A0A3P5WT28-F1
#
_cell.length_a   1.000
_cell.length_b   1.000
_cell.length_c   1.000
_cell.angle_alpha   90.00
_cell.angle_beta   90.00
_cell.angle_gamma   90.00
#
_symmetry.space_group_name_H-M   'P 1'
#
loop_
_entity.id
_entity.type
_entity.pdbx_description
1 polymer ?
#
loop_
_entity_poly.entity_id
_entity_poly.type
_entity_poly.pdbx_seq_one_letter_code
_entity_poly.pdbx_strand_id
1 'polypeptide(L)'
;MAPKTTLNAKNLEALGAECLAQLLIEISTGDAAAKRQLRLALAGTQGPKEAAREITKRLISIARARTFVDWQNRKPLVKDLETQRRAIMEQVAPQDSREALVLLWRFIGLAMPVFQRCDDSSGIVIDIFHQACADLGEVAKTAGPDRRRWRGRFSMRCRTTALVSTTG
;
A
#
# COMPACT_ATOMS: atom_id res chain seq x y z
N MET A 1 34.05 -16.83 0.26
CA MET A 1 32.97 -17.40 1.08
C MET A 1 32.45 -16.33 2.03
N ALA A 2 31.17 -15.99 1.99
CA ALA A 2 30.58 -15.05 2.96
C ALA A 2 30.39 -15.74 4.32
N PRO A 3 30.51 -15.02 5.45
CA PRO A 3 30.33 -15.59 6.80
C PRO A 3 28.97 -16.28 6.95
N LYS A 4 28.94 -17.43 7.62
CA LYS A 4 27.70 -18.17 7.93
C LYS A 4 26.73 -17.39 8.84
N THR A 5 27.19 -16.30 9.45
CA THR A 5 26.43 -15.40 10.33
C THR A 5 26.01 -14.09 9.65
N THR A 6 26.35 -13.88 8.38
CA THR A 6 25.89 -12.68 7.66
C THR A 6 24.37 -12.77 7.47
N LEU A 7 23.67 -11.68 7.80
CA LEU A 7 22.22 -11.59 7.68
C LEU A 7 21.85 -11.53 6.20
N ASN A 8 21.52 -12.69 5.62
CA ASN A 8 21.13 -12.84 4.22
C ASN A 8 20.01 -13.89 4.11
N ALA A 9 19.26 -13.86 3.02
CA ALA A 9 18.09 -14.74 2.82
C ALA A 9 18.43 -16.23 2.94
N LYS A 10 19.57 -16.67 2.37
CA LYS A 10 20.00 -18.08 2.41
C LYS A 10 20.33 -18.58 3.82
N ASN A 11 20.99 -17.75 4.62
CA ASN A 11 21.33 -18.06 6.01
C ASN A 11 20.07 -18.03 6.90
N LEU A 12 19.08 -17.18 6.57
CA LEU A 12 17.78 -17.16 7.24
C LEU A 12 16.94 -18.39 6.90
N GLU A 13 16.91 -18.83 5.64
CA GLU A 13 16.23 -20.07 5.22
C GLU A 13 16.79 -21.29 5.97
N ALA A 14 18.11 -21.31 6.23
CA ALA A 14 18.77 -22.37 6.98
C ALA A 14 18.37 -22.44 8.47
N LEU A 15 17.77 -21.39 9.04
CA LEU A 15 17.23 -21.40 10.42
C LEU A 15 15.95 -22.23 10.53
N GLY A 16 15.26 -22.49 9.42
CA GLY A 16 14.00 -23.22 9.39
C GLY A 16 12.78 -22.36 9.77
N ALA A 17 11.60 -22.82 9.35
CA ALA A 17 10.36 -22.05 9.44
C ALA A 17 9.93 -21.74 10.88
N GLU A 18 10.16 -22.65 11.83
CA GLU A 18 9.75 -22.50 13.23
C GLU A 18 10.54 -21.39 13.94
N CYS A 19 11.87 -21.38 13.77
CA CYS A 19 12.74 -20.36 14.36
C CYS A 19 12.46 -18.97 13.74
N LEU A 20 12.22 -18.91 12.42
CA LEU A 20 11.82 -17.67 11.74
C LEU A 20 10.47 -17.16 12.23
N ALA A 21 9.47 -18.02 12.42
CA ALA A 21 8.16 -17.62 12.91
C ALA A 21 8.25 -17.00 14.32
N GLN A 22 9.01 -17.63 15.22
CA GLN A 22 9.24 -17.14 16.58
C GLN A 22 9.95 -15.78 16.58
N LEU A 23 11.04 -15.64 15.82
CA LEU A 23 11.78 -14.38 15.67
C LEU A 23 10.91 -13.26 15.09
N LEU A 24 10.08 -13.57 14.09
CA LEU A 24 9.15 -12.60 13.51
C LEU A 24 8.10 -12.15 14.52
N ILE A 25 7.57 -13.05 15.35
CA ILE A 25 6.65 -12.68 16.43
C ILE A 25 7.34 -11.75 17.42
N GLU A 26 8.53 -12.11 17.89
CA GLU A 26 9.31 -11.30 18.84
C GLU A 26 9.59 -9.89 18.30
N ILE A 27 10.13 -9.78 17.08
CA ILE A 27 10.40 -8.50 16.42
C ILE A 27 9.10 -7.69 16.23
N SER A 28 8.00 -8.37 15.90
CA SER A 28 6.71 -7.70 15.70
C SER A 28 6.08 -7.19 17.01
N THR A 29 6.50 -7.66 18.18
CA THR A 29 5.81 -7.38 19.44
C THR A 29 5.72 -5.88 19.74
N GLY A 30 6.79 -5.13 19.42
CA GLY A 30 6.85 -3.66 19.54
C GLY A 30 6.65 -2.86 18.25
N ASP A 31 6.64 -3.50 17.08
CA ASP A 31 6.47 -2.80 15.79
C ASP A 31 5.09 -3.10 15.18
N ALA A 32 4.20 -2.11 15.31
CA ALA A 32 2.85 -2.18 14.73
C ALA A 32 2.86 -2.26 13.19
N ALA A 33 3.88 -1.73 12.51
CA ALA A 33 4.03 -1.87 11.07
C ALA A 33 4.44 -3.31 10.70
N ALA A 34 5.36 -3.91 11.44
CA ALA A 34 5.76 -5.31 11.24
C ALA A 34 4.60 -6.29 11.46
N LYS A 35 3.80 -6.13 12.53
CA LYS A 35 2.57 -6.93 12.74
C LYS A 35 1.60 -6.83 11.57
N ARG A 36 1.45 -5.62 10.99
CA ARG A 36 0.58 -5.40 9.83
C ARG A 36 1.11 -6.09 8.58
N GLN A 37 2.42 -6.01 8.34
CA GLN A 37 3.07 -6.69 7.21
C GLN A 37 2.89 -8.22 7.30
N LEU A 38 3.08 -8.80 8.49
CA LEU A 38 2.85 -10.23 8.71
C LEU A 38 1.38 -10.62 8.47
N ARG A 39 0.42 -9.84 8.98
CA ARG A 39 -1.01 -10.09 8.71
C ARG A 39 -1.35 -10.01 7.23
N LEU A 40 -0.77 -9.05 6.51
CA LEU A 40 -1.00 -8.90 5.07
C LEU A 40 -0.41 -10.08 4.29
N ALA A 41 0.81 -10.53 4.65
CA ALA A 41 1.41 -11.72 4.06
C ALA A 41 0.57 -12.98 4.30
N LEU A 42 0.04 -13.16 5.53
CA LEU A 42 -0.88 -14.27 5.86
C LEU A 42 -2.22 -14.17 5.13
N ALA A 43 -2.76 -12.97 4.93
CA ALA A 43 -3.98 -12.79 4.15
C ALA A 43 -3.75 -13.12 2.66
N GLY A 44 -2.56 -12.81 2.14
CA GLY A 44 -2.12 -13.20 0.80
C GLY A 44 -2.09 -14.71 0.58
N THR A 45 -1.73 -15.50 1.59
CA THR A 45 -1.74 -16.98 1.49
C THR A 45 -3.14 -17.58 1.60
N GLN A 46 -4.09 -16.91 2.27
CA GLN A 46 -5.49 -17.33 2.35
C GLN A 46 -6.29 -17.01 1.07
N GLY A 47 -5.83 -16.03 0.30
CA GLY A 47 -6.35 -15.72 -1.03
C GLY A 47 -6.47 -14.21 -1.30
N PRO A 48 -6.65 -13.83 -2.58
CA PRO A 48 -6.54 -12.43 -3.01
C PRO A 48 -7.64 -11.55 -2.43
N LYS A 49 -8.80 -12.13 -2.09
CA LYS A 49 -9.92 -11.42 -1.45
C LYS A 49 -9.62 -11.01 -0.01
N GLU A 50 -8.90 -11.82 0.76
CA GLU A 50 -8.54 -11.47 2.13
C GLU A 50 -7.43 -10.42 2.15
N ALA A 51 -6.43 -10.55 1.27
CA ALA A 51 -5.44 -9.49 1.05
C ALA A 51 -6.10 -8.16 0.67
N ALA A 52 -7.06 -8.17 -0.26
CA ALA A 52 -7.81 -6.98 -0.66
C ALA A 52 -8.60 -6.34 0.50
N ARG A 53 -9.17 -7.15 1.40
CA ARG A 53 -9.88 -6.67 2.59
C ARG A 53 -8.94 -6.02 3.60
N GLU A 54 -7.80 -6.63 3.89
CA GLU A 54 -6.81 -6.05 4.80
C GLU A 54 -6.22 -4.74 4.25
N ILE A 55 -5.89 -4.71 2.95
CA ILE A 55 -5.46 -3.47 2.27
C ILE A 55 -6.56 -2.42 2.39
N THR A 56 -7.81 -2.76 2.07
CA THR A 56 -8.95 -1.83 2.17
C THR A 56 -9.09 -1.24 3.57
N LYS A 57 -9.02 -2.07 4.63
CA LYS A 57 -9.08 -1.60 6.02
C LYS A 57 -7.96 -0.59 6.30
N ARG A 58 -6.75 -0.85 5.80
CA ARG A 58 -5.62 0.05 5.99
C ARG A 58 -5.81 1.37 5.25
N LEU A 59 -6.24 1.35 3.99
CA LEU A 59 -6.50 2.58 3.23
C LEU A 59 -7.56 3.45 3.93
N ILE A 60 -8.63 2.85 4.46
CA ILE A 60 -9.65 3.57 5.24
C ILE A 60 -9.03 4.18 6.51
N SER A 61 -8.17 3.44 7.21
CA SER A 61 -7.48 3.95 8.40
C SER A 61 -6.57 5.14 8.06
N ILE A 62 -5.82 5.09 6.95
CA ILE A 62 -4.96 6.19 6.50
C ILE A 62 -5.81 7.42 6.13
N ALA A 63 -6.92 7.20 5.43
CA ALA A 63 -7.83 8.28 5.03
C ALA A 63 -8.48 9.01 6.21
N ARG A 64 -8.72 8.30 7.32
CA ARG A 64 -9.37 8.84 8.53
C ARG A 64 -8.38 9.48 9.51
N ALA A 65 -7.08 9.21 9.37
CA ALA A 65 -6.08 9.77 10.26
C ALA A 65 -6.04 11.29 10.12
N ARG A 66 -6.07 12.00 11.26
CA ARG A 66 -6.05 13.48 11.32
C ARG A 66 -4.73 14.05 11.85
N THR A 67 -3.89 13.19 12.42
CA THR A 67 -2.60 13.60 13.00
C THR A 67 -1.70 14.18 11.90
N PHE A 68 -1.14 15.35 12.17
CA PHE A 68 -0.15 15.99 11.30
C PHE A 68 1.10 15.12 11.22
N VAL A 69 1.65 15.01 10.03
CA VAL A 69 2.83 14.21 9.71
C VAL A 69 3.94 15.18 9.34
N ASP A 70 4.82 15.41 10.31
CA ASP A 70 6.06 16.14 10.12
C ASP A 70 7.14 15.28 9.46
N TRP A 71 8.31 15.86 9.26
CA TRP A 71 9.46 15.18 8.67
C TRP A 71 9.92 13.94 9.46
N GLN A 72 9.71 13.88 10.78
CA GLN A 72 10.08 12.74 11.62
C GLN A 72 9.14 11.55 11.38
N ASN A 73 7.83 11.85 11.32
CA ASN A 73 6.77 10.85 11.14
C ASN A 73 6.46 10.56 9.66
N ARG A 74 7.11 11.26 8.72
CA ARG A 74 6.99 11.01 7.28
C ARG A 74 7.48 9.63 6.89
N LYS A 75 8.63 9.19 7.42
CA LYS A 75 9.23 7.88 7.10
C LYS A 75 8.27 6.70 7.32
N PRO A 76 7.59 6.54 8.46
CA PRO A 76 6.65 5.45 8.65
C PRO A 76 5.41 5.56 7.75
N LEU A 77 4.94 6.78 7.44
CA LEU A 77 3.83 6.97 6.49
C LEU A 77 4.24 6.52 5.07
N VAL A 78 5.40 6.94 4.59
CA VAL A 78 5.97 6.56 3.29
C VAL A 78 6.10 5.04 3.19
N LYS A 79 6.72 4.39 4.18
CA LYS A 79 6.88 2.93 4.22
C LYS A 79 5.53 2.21 4.20
N ASP A 80 4.53 2.74 4.91
CA ASP A 80 3.19 2.16 4.94
C ASP A 80 2.48 2.31 3.59
N LEU A 81 2.51 3.48 2.96
CA LEU A 81 1.96 3.72 1.63
C LEU A 81 2.60 2.79 0.58
N GLU A 82 3.93 2.70 0.56
CA GLU A 82 4.65 1.78 -0.33
C GLU A 82 4.28 0.32 -0.08
N THR A 83 4.15 -0.09 1.19
CA THR A 83 3.76 -1.45 1.55
C THR A 83 2.37 -1.77 1.00
N GLN A 84 1.40 -0.86 1.12
CA GLN A 84 0.07 -1.07 0.56
C GLN A 84 0.10 -1.11 -0.97
N ARG A 85 0.83 -0.20 -1.63
CA ARG A 85 0.97 -0.19 -3.10
C ARG A 85 1.56 -1.50 -3.61
N ARG A 86 2.69 -1.96 -3.04
CA ARG A 86 3.33 -3.23 -3.43
C ARG A 86 2.41 -4.41 -3.20
N ALA A 87 1.71 -4.48 -2.07
CA ALA A 87 0.79 -5.58 -1.80
C ALA A 87 -0.36 -5.66 -2.82
N ILE A 88 -0.86 -4.53 -3.29
CA ILE A 88 -1.86 -4.52 -4.37
C ILE A 88 -1.27 -5.12 -5.65
N MET A 89 -0.05 -4.72 -6.03
CA MET A 89 0.60 -5.17 -7.26
C MET A 89 1.11 -6.61 -7.23
N GLU A 90 1.61 -7.07 -6.09
CA GLU A 90 2.25 -8.37 -5.97
C GLU A 90 1.26 -9.46 -5.56
N GLN A 91 0.28 -9.15 -4.69
CA GLN A 91 -0.61 -10.17 -4.13
C GLN A 91 -1.99 -10.19 -4.79
N VAL A 92 -2.52 -9.02 -5.18
CA VAL A 92 -3.88 -8.92 -5.73
C VAL A 92 -3.88 -8.89 -7.25
N ALA A 93 -3.08 -8.03 -7.88
CA ALA A 93 -3.11 -7.80 -9.33
C ALA A 93 -2.87 -9.05 -10.20
N PRO A 94 -1.97 -10.00 -9.84
CA PRO A 94 -1.75 -11.21 -10.64
C PRO A 94 -2.93 -12.19 -10.61
N GLN A 95 -3.77 -12.12 -9.57
CA GLN A 95 -4.89 -13.05 -9.36
C GLN A 95 -6.23 -12.43 -9.76
N ASP A 96 -6.42 -11.14 -9.44
CA ASP A 96 -7.62 -10.38 -9.77
C ASP A 96 -7.24 -8.92 -10.09
N SER A 97 -6.93 -8.69 -11.36
CA SER A 97 -6.57 -7.36 -11.86
C SER A 97 -7.72 -6.34 -11.71
N ARG A 98 -8.98 -6.80 -11.65
CA ARG A 98 -10.13 -5.90 -11.49
C ARG A 98 -10.25 -5.40 -10.05
N GLU A 99 -10.05 -6.27 -9.07
CA GLU A 99 -10.04 -5.86 -7.66
C GLU A 99 -8.81 -4.98 -7.36
N ALA A 100 -7.66 -5.28 -7.96
CA ALA A 100 -6.48 -4.43 -7.88
C ALA A 100 -6.73 -3.01 -8.41
N LEU A 101 -7.46 -2.85 -9.53
CA LEU A 101 -7.86 -1.52 -10.03
C LEU A 101 -8.71 -0.74 -9.03
N VAL A 102 -9.66 -1.41 -8.36
CA VAL A 102 -10.50 -0.77 -7.33
C VAL A 102 -9.64 -0.31 -6.14
N LEU A 103 -8.68 -1.13 -5.73
CA LEU A 103 -7.76 -0.80 -4.63
C LEU A 103 -6.81 0.35 -5.00
N LEU A 104 -6.22 0.33 -6.20
CA LEU A 104 -5.36 1.42 -6.69
C LEU A 104 -6.12 2.74 -6.80
N TRP A 105 -7.37 2.71 -7.27
CA TRP A 105 -8.20 3.91 -7.30
C TRP A 105 -8.47 4.48 -5.91
N ARG A 106 -8.78 3.60 -4.94
CA ARG A 106 -8.92 3.99 -3.52
C ARG A 106 -7.62 4.54 -2.96
N PHE A 107 -6.49 3.94 -3.32
CA PHE A 107 -5.16 4.40 -2.93
C PHE A 107 -4.89 5.81 -3.45
N ILE A 108 -5.12 6.07 -4.74
CA ILE A 108 -4.99 7.43 -5.33
C ILE A 108 -5.92 8.43 -4.62
N GLY A 109 -7.12 7.99 -4.23
CA GLY A 109 -8.05 8.78 -3.43
C GLY A 109 -7.55 9.17 -2.03
N LEU A 110 -6.41 8.63 -1.56
CA LEU A 110 -5.73 9.06 -0.34
C LEU A 110 -4.88 10.32 -0.52
N ALA A 111 -4.57 10.72 -1.75
CA ALA A 111 -3.71 11.88 -2.02
C ALA A 111 -4.19 13.13 -1.27
N MET A 112 -5.46 13.51 -1.43
CA MET A 112 -6.03 14.67 -0.74
C MET A 112 -5.91 14.63 0.79
N PRO A 113 -6.46 13.61 1.50
CA PRO A 113 -6.36 13.58 2.96
C PRO A 113 -4.93 13.38 3.48
N VAL A 114 -4.00 12.87 2.66
CA VAL A 114 -2.58 12.77 3.04
C VAL A 114 -1.87 14.12 2.89
N PHE A 115 -1.97 14.79 1.74
CA PHE A 115 -1.32 16.08 1.51
C PHE A 115 -1.85 17.20 2.39
N GLN A 116 -3.12 17.14 2.80
CA GLN A 116 -3.68 18.11 3.76
C GLN A 116 -3.01 18.08 5.15
N ARG A 117 -2.34 16.99 5.50
CA ARG A 117 -1.76 16.79 6.84
C ARG A 117 -0.28 16.38 6.83
N CYS A 118 0.35 16.33 5.66
CA CYS A 118 1.73 15.88 5.50
C CYS A 118 2.53 16.96 4.81
N ASP A 119 3.63 17.38 5.42
CA ASP A 119 4.64 18.18 4.75
C ASP A 119 5.47 17.29 3.80
N ASP A 120 5.17 17.37 2.51
CA ASP A 120 5.90 16.69 1.45
C ASP A 120 6.81 17.63 0.65
N SER A 121 7.47 18.58 1.32
CA SER A 121 8.50 19.42 0.69
C SER A 121 9.63 18.62 0.01
N SER A 122 9.78 17.33 0.36
CA SER A 122 10.73 16.41 -0.28
C SER A 122 10.26 15.77 -1.59
N GLY A 123 8.96 15.81 -1.91
CA GLY A 123 8.38 15.14 -3.07
C GLY A 123 8.22 13.60 -2.96
N ILE A 124 8.69 12.99 -1.87
CA ILE A 124 8.69 11.53 -1.69
C ILE A 124 7.25 10.98 -1.66
N VAL A 125 6.32 11.68 -1.03
CA VAL A 125 4.93 11.20 -0.91
C VAL A 125 4.22 11.31 -2.26
N ILE A 126 4.39 12.41 -2.99
CA ILE A 126 3.81 12.58 -4.33
C ILE A 126 4.36 11.59 -5.34
N ASP A 127 5.64 11.22 -5.25
CA ASP A 127 6.23 10.19 -6.12
C ASP A 127 5.56 8.82 -5.95
N ILE A 128 5.16 8.46 -4.73
CA ILE A 128 4.41 7.21 -4.49
C ILE A 128 3.05 7.25 -5.17
N PHE A 129 2.36 8.40 -5.15
CA PHE A 129 1.08 8.55 -5.83
C PHE A 129 1.24 8.55 -7.35
N HIS A 130 2.29 9.18 -7.89
CA HIS A 130 2.64 9.06 -9.32
C HIS A 130 2.90 7.62 -9.73
N GLN A 131 3.65 6.87 -8.93
CA GLN A 131 3.89 5.45 -9.18
C GLN A 131 2.58 4.64 -9.11
N ALA A 132 1.69 4.92 -8.16
CA ALA A 132 0.38 4.28 -8.09
C ALA A 132 -0.50 4.59 -9.33
N CYS A 133 -0.38 5.77 -9.92
CA CYS A 133 -1.04 6.10 -11.20
C CYS A 133 -0.45 5.29 -12.36
N ALA A 134 0.87 5.11 -12.41
CA ALA A 134 1.53 4.27 -13.41
C ALA A 134 1.10 2.80 -13.27
N ASP A 135 1.10 2.27 -12.04
CA ASP A 135 0.61 0.94 -11.72
C ASP A 135 -0.84 0.74 -12.17
N LEU A 136 -1.70 1.74 -11.95
CA LEU A 136 -3.10 1.70 -12.38
C LEU A 136 -3.21 1.57 -13.90
N GLY A 137 -2.34 2.25 -14.65
CA GLY A 137 -2.23 2.10 -16.09
C GLY A 137 -1.85 0.67 -16.50
N GLU A 138 -0.88 0.05 -15.84
CA GLU A 138 -0.47 -1.33 -16.13
C GLU A 138 -1.55 -2.36 -15.80
N VAL A 139 -2.20 -2.23 -14.64
CA VAL A 139 -3.30 -3.12 -14.27
C VAL A 139 -4.54 -2.91 -15.16
N ALA A 140 -4.76 -1.70 -15.67
CA ALA A 140 -5.87 -1.41 -16.59
C ALA A 140 -5.71 -2.15 -17.92
N LYS A 141 -4.47 -2.27 -18.43
CA LYS A 141 -4.17 -3.04 -19.66
C LYS A 141 -4.51 -4.52 -19.50
N THR A 142 -4.25 -5.10 -18.33
CA THR A 142 -4.45 -6.53 -18.05
C THR A 142 -5.90 -6.88 -17.69
N ALA A 143 -6.64 -5.99 -17.04
CA ALA A 143 -8.02 -6.23 -16.63
C ALA A 143 -9.04 -6.26 -17.80
N GLY A 144 -8.68 -5.69 -18.96
CA GLY A 144 -9.55 -5.54 -20.13
C GLY A 144 -10.72 -4.55 -19.92
N PRO A 145 -11.36 -4.06 -21.00
CA PRO A 145 -12.40 -3.04 -20.91
C PRO A 145 -13.76 -3.64 -20.49
N ASP A 146 -13.97 -3.89 -19.20
CA ASP A 146 -15.32 -4.22 -18.72
C ASP A 146 -16.16 -2.95 -18.53
N ARG A 147 -16.89 -2.51 -19.55
CA ARG A 147 -17.68 -1.26 -19.54
C ARG A 147 -18.83 -1.22 -18.52
N ARG A 148 -19.21 -2.35 -17.89
CA ARG A 148 -20.50 -2.46 -17.16
C ARG A 148 -20.42 -2.11 -15.67
N ARG A 149 -19.27 -2.25 -15.00
CA ARG A 149 -19.13 -1.98 -13.55
C ARG A 149 -18.67 -0.55 -13.20
N TRP A 150 -18.13 0.19 -14.17
CA TRP A 150 -17.50 1.51 -13.92
C TRP A 150 -18.51 2.65 -13.79
N ARG A 151 -19.76 2.48 -14.24
CA ARG A 151 -20.79 3.55 -14.18
C ARG A 151 -21.29 3.89 -12.76
N GLY A 152 -21.18 2.99 -11.78
CA GLY A 152 -21.80 3.20 -10.46
C GLY A 152 -20.85 3.61 -9.33
N ARG A 153 -19.54 3.36 -9.47
CA ARG A 153 -18.57 3.49 -8.36
C ARG A 153 -17.59 4.67 -8.49
N PHE A 154 -17.53 5.27 -9.69
CA PHE A 154 -16.61 6.36 -10.05
C PHE A 154 -17.17 7.77 -9.80
N SER A 155 -18.48 7.92 -9.58
CA SER A 155 -19.14 9.24 -9.67
C SER A 155 -18.96 10.17 -8.45
N MET A 156 -18.40 9.73 -7.31
CA MET A 156 -18.60 10.46 -6.06
C MET A 156 -17.39 11.20 -5.47
N ARG A 157 -16.21 11.23 -6.12
CA ARG A 157 -15.04 11.91 -5.49
C ARG A 157 -14.08 12.69 -6.39
N CYS A 158 -14.35 12.83 -7.69
CA CYS A 158 -13.51 13.66 -8.58
C CYS A 158 -13.94 15.13 -8.64
N ARG A 159 -14.91 15.60 -7.84
CA ARG A 159 -15.46 16.96 -7.99
C ARG A 159 -14.74 18.06 -7.20
N THR A 160 -13.58 17.78 -6.58
CA THR A 160 -12.90 18.75 -5.70
C THR A 160 -11.41 18.95 -6.02
N THR A 161 -11.01 18.75 -7.27
CA THR A 161 -9.63 19.06 -7.72
C THR A 161 -9.68 19.99 -8.93
N ALA A 162 -10.37 21.12 -8.78
CA ALA A 162 -10.43 22.19 -9.79
C ALA A 162 -10.36 23.60 -9.17
N LEU A 163 -9.79 23.75 -7.97
CA LEU A 163 -9.81 25.04 -7.24
C LEU A 163 -8.46 25.51 -6.69
N VAL A 164 -7.33 24.97 -7.17
CA VAL A 164 -6.00 25.52 -6.80
C VAL A 164 -5.17 25.76 -8.06
N SER A 165 -5.69 26.60 -8.96
CA SER A 165 -4.90 27.17 -10.06
C SER A 165 -5.58 28.44 -10.60
N THR A 166 -6.03 29.33 -9.71
CA THR A 166 -6.43 30.69 -10.10
C THR A 166 -6.29 31.66 -8.93
N THR A 167 -5.04 32.02 -8.64
CA THR A 167 -4.70 33.34 -8.10
C THR A 167 -3.28 33.64 -8.53
N GLY A 168 -3.18 34.33 -9.67
CA GLY A 168 -2.14 35.33 -9.85
C GLY A 168 -2.53 36.62 -9.15
#